data_AF-A0A960RXT2-F1
#
_entry.id   AF-A0A960RXT2-F1
#
_cell.length_a   1.000
_cell.length_b   1.000
_cell.length_c   1.000
_cell.angle_alpha   90.00
_cell.angle_beta   90.00
_cell.angle_gamma   90.00
#
_symmetry.space_group_name_H-M   'P 1'
#
loop_
_entity.id
_entity.type
_entity.pdbx_description
1 polymer ?
#
loop_
_entity_poly.entity_id
_entity_poly.type
_entity_poly.pdbx_seq_one_letter_code
_entity_poly.pdbx_strand_id
1 'polypeptide(L)'
;MRISELERIGRIAAAFEARMQDLGNITVAEATDNELLKEARVFLKSVKKEYREDPRVQACAKQLNASRLGVTPEALDASPGFETFAVENILYRYLYIYNDELRIDEESAHVWIKHKGDYVPWRNVRKIVEIPPPPMKEDYPVQRWVYDQYGLINKDMYNWEKVIPFKHGNPADWGHRTFFVFCASRPMGPALAGLHSWFRIMRSDGTIYSIGKYRPEKQKLTDHLKQPFRVKRGYIMCPDVSEFYPMPVKETRIEITEEQADTIIAAVEERKRNEENEHFHNLLRNCTVFDNEMAELAGVRLPTRQRIWRVITPDWFQRFIDAIDPYTPRFIHNFFDRMTAFFINLIGYVFLGATQVDASLSEGDALPHITCFSDLFDPEKASIHHPDTLTDLIHKIDTWREQERRHLETEKRWYEKGRTTENSEEVDLAIAQLDKQLNAVDGAIPDEYRLKHQ
;
A
#
# COMPACT_ATOMS: atom_id res chain seq x y z
N MET A 1 1.41 40.67 36.07
CA MET A 1 2.66 40.01 35.61
C MET A 1 2.35 39.25 34.33
N ARG A 2 3.09 39.46 33.24
CA ARG A 2 2.93 38.66 32.02
C ARG A 2 3.68 37.33 32.23
N ILE A 3 2.97 36.20 32.15
CA ILE A 3 3.59 34.87 32.16
C ILE A 3 4.52 34.79 30.94
N SER A 4 5.74 34.30 31.11
CA SER A 4 6.66 34.12 29.98
C SER A 4 6.12 33.08 29.00
N GLU A 5 6.48 33.20 27.73
CA GLU A 5 6.04 32.25 26.70
C GLU A 5 6.44 30.80 27.04
N LEU A 6 7.66 30.62 27.56
CA LEU A 6 8.17 29.34 28.07
C LEU A 6 7.30 28.76 29.18
N GLU A 7 6.92 29.58 30.17
CA GLU A 7 6.09 29.12 31.28
C GLU A 7 4.67 28.74 30.82
N ARG A 8 4.11 29.47 29.85
CA ARG A 8 2.83 29.10 29.23
C ARG A 8 2.93 27.76 28.50
N ILE A 9 3.98 27.55 27.69
CA ILE A 9 4.20 26.31 26.94
C ILE A 9 4.40 25.13 27.89
N GLY A 10 5.21 25.30 28.94
CA GLY A 10 5.46 24.27 29.93
C GLY A 10 4.20 23.85 30.69
N ARG A 11 3.29 24.78 31.01
CA ARG A 11 1.99 24.44 31.61
C ARG A 11 1.09 23.65 30.68
N ILE A 12 1.06 24.01 29.39
CA ILE A 12 0.29 23.26 28.39
C ILE A 12 0.86 21.85 28.23
N ALA A 13 2.20 21.73 28.16
CA ALA A 13 2.87 20.44 28.07
C ALA A 13 2.56 19.53 29.28
N ALA A 14 2.67 20.06 30.50
CA ALA A 14 2.33 19.31 31.72
C ALA A 14 0.84 18.91 31.78
N ALA A 15 -0.06 19.75 31.26
CA ALA A 15 -1.48 19.41 31.17
C ALA A 15 -1.74 18.29 30.16
N PHE A 16 -1.05 18.28 29.01
CA PHE A 16 -1.12 17.17 28.06
C PHE A 16 -0.54 15.89 28.65
N GLU A 17 0.63 15.96 29.28
CA GLU A 17 1.27 14.83 29.96
C GLU A 17 0.32 14.16 30.96
N ALA A 18 -0.25 14.92 31.90
CA ALA A 18 -1.18 14.39 32.90
C ALA A 18 -2.41 13.73 32.26
N ARG A 19 -3.03 14.40 31.27
CA ARG A 19 -4.20 13.83 30.58
C ARG A 19 -3.87 12.56 29.80
N MET A 20 -2.67 12.45 29.23
CA MET A 20 -2.22 11.25 28.53
C MET A 20 -1.90 10.12 29.50
N GLN A 21 -1.39 10.43 30.69
CA GLN A 21 -1.19 9.46 31.75
C GLN A 21 -2.52 8.84 32.23
N ASP A 22 -3.58 9.66 32.31
CA ASP A 22 -4.94 9.21 32.65
C ASP A 22 -5.55 8.24 31.62
N LEU A 23 -5.01 8.16 30.39
CA LEU A 23 -5.46 7.18 29.39
C LEU A 23 -5.07 5.75 29.77
N GLY A 24 -4.03 5.57 30.61
CA GLY A 24 -3.44 4.26 30.88
C GLY A 24 -2.76 3.63 29.66
N ASN A 25 -2.63 2.31 29.69
CA ASN A 25 -2.11 1.54 28.56
C ASN A 25 -3.26 1.27 27.57
N ILE A 26 -3.17 1.90 26.40
CA ILE A 26 -4.08 1.72 25.27
C ILE A 26 -3.34 1.03 24.13
N THR A 27 -4.06 0.34 23.25
CA THR A 27 -3.43 -0.32 22.09
C THR A 27 -2.95 0.73 21.07
N VAL A 28 -2.07 0.31 20.15
CA VAL A 28 -1.62 1.20 19.06
C VAL A 28 -2.78 1.60 18.13
N ALA A 29 -3.79 0.72 17.97
CA ALA A 29 -5.00 1.03 17.22
C ALA A 29 -5.79 2.15 17.91
N GLU A 30 -6.08 1.99 19.21
CA GLU A 30 -6.77 3.01 20.01
C GLU A 30 -6.00 4.34 20.04
N ALA A 31 -4.67 4.28 20.19
CA ALA A 31 -3.82 5.45 20.22
C ALA A 31 -3.80 6.22 18.89
N THR A 32 -3.94 5.52 17.76
CA THR A 32 -3.97 6.14 16.42
C THR A 32 -5.21 7.01 16.24
N ASP A 33 -6.35 6.57 16.78
CA ASP A 33 -7.63 7.27 16.66
C ASP A 33 -7.91 8.24 17.80
N ASN A 34 -7.10 8.25 18.86
CA ASN A 34 -7.27 9.09 20.03
C ASN A 34 -7.01 10.59 19.75
N GLU A 35 -8.06 11.42 19.93
CA GLU A 35 -8.00 12.87 19.69
C GLU A 35 -7.00 13.61 20.61
N LEU A 36 -6.88 13.21 21.88
CA LEU A 36 -5.91 13.81 22.81
C LEU A 36 -4.48 13.63 22.31
N LEU A 37 -4.13 12.44 21.83
CA LEU A 37 -2.79 12.16 21.29
C LEU A 37 -2.54 12.94 19.98
N LYS A 38 -3.56 13.11 19.14
CA LYS A 38 -3.48 13.95 17.92
C LYS A 38 -3.23 15.42 18.28
N GLU A 39 -3.98 15.97 19.23
CA GLU A 39 -3.80 17.34 19.73
C GLU A 39 -2.42 17.55 20.35
N ALA A 40 -1.97 16.64 21.21
CA ALA A 40 -0.63 16.69 21.83
C ALA A 40 0.48 16.68 20.77
N ARG A 41 0.35 15.85 19.73
CA ARG A 41 1.28 15.82 18.60
C ARG A 41 1.32 17.15 17.83
N VAL A 42 0.16 17.75 17.58
CA VAL A 42 0.07 19.06 16.91
C VAL A 42 0.72 20.14 17.76
N PHE A 43 0.42 20.15 19.07
CA PHE A 43 1.05 21.05 20.03
C PHE A 43 2.57 20.91 20.01
N LEU A 44 3.12 19.72 20.19
CA LEU A 44 4.58 19.49 20.21
C LEU A 44 5.25 19.89 18.90
N LYS A 45 4.60 19.68 17.75
CA LYS A 45 5.09 20.18 16.44
C LYS A 45 5.13 21.70 16.36
N SER A 46 4.21 22.40 17.02
CA SER A 46 4.13 23.86 17.05
C SER A 46 5.13 24.51 18.02
N VAL A 47 5.71 23.74 18.96
CA VAL A 47 6.70 24.25 19.92
C VAL A 47 7.99 24.67 19.20
N LYS A 48 8.37 25.95 19.39
CA LYS A 48 9.62 26.52 18.86
C LYS A 48 10.83 25.74 19.38
N LYS A 49 11.87 25.61 18.55
CA LYS A 49 13.08 24.83 18.84
C LYS A 49 13.72 25.19 20.19
N GLU A 50 13.76 26.47 20.53
CA GLU A 50 14.31 27.00 21.79
C GLU A 50 13.60 26.52 23.06
N TYR A 51 12.36 26.05 22.97
CA TYR A 51 11.58 25.55 24.11
C TYR A 51 11.50 24.03 24.18
N ARG A 52 12.07 23.31 23.19
CA ARG A 52 12.01 21.84 23.16
C ARG A 52 12.80 21.20 24.29
N GLU A 53 13.83 21.87 24.79
CA GLU A 53 14.65 21.38 25.90
C GLU A 53 14.00 21.63 27.29
N ASP A 54 12.83 22.26 27.36
CA ASP A 54 12.10 22.38 28.63
C ASP A 54 11.71 20.98 29.14
N PRO A 55 12.01 20.62 30.41
CA PRO A 55 11.73 19.29 30.95
C PRO A 55 10.27 18.86 30.82
N ARG A 56 9.31 19.80 30.91
CA ARG A 56 7.87 19.50 30.79
C ARG A 56 7.49 19.18 29.35
N VAL A 57 8.14 19.83 28.38
CA VAL A 57 7.96 19.53 26.95
C VAL A 57 8.55 18.17 26.61
N GLN A 58 9.73 17.84 27.15
CA GLN A 58 10.35 16.52 26.99
C GLN A 58 9.51 15.41 27.63
N ALA A 59 9.00 15.62 28.84
CA ALA A 59 8.12 14.68 29.52
C ALA A 59 6.82 14.44 28.73
N CYS A 60 6.18 15.51 28.26
CA CYS A 60 5.02 15.42 27.37
C CYS A 60 5.33 14.66 26.07
N ALA A 61 6.49 14.90 25.43
CA ALA A 61 6.88 14.20 24.20
C ALA A 61 7.11 12.70 24.45
N LYS A 62 7.79 12.37 25.55
CA LYS A 62 8.04 10.98 25.96
C LYS A 62 6.73 10.26 26.29
N GLN A 63 5.83 10.89 27.05
CA GLN A 63 4.51 10.33 27.35
C GLN A 63 3.70 10.10 26.07
N LEU A 64 3.70 11.04 25.12
CA LEU A 64 3.05 10.86 23.82
C LEU A 64 3.62 9.64 23.08
N ASN A 65 4.93 9.48 23.03
CA ASN A 65 5.56 8.36 22.32
C ASN A 65 5.31 7.03 23.02
N ALA A 66 5.29 7.00 24.35
CA ALA A 66 4.95 5.84 25.15
C ALA A 66 3.49 5.41 24.90
N SER A 67 2.52 6.32 25.05
CA SER A 67 1.10 6.05 24.80
C SER A 67 0.83 5.61 23.36
N ARG A 68 1.56 6.17 22.38
CA ARG A 68 1.43 5.75 20.96
C ARG A 68 1.91 4.32 20.70
N LEU A 69 2.85 3.81 21.51
CA LEU A 69 3.36 2.45 21.42
C LEU A 69 2.64 1.48 22.35
N GLY A 70 1.67 1.96 23.16
CA GLY A 70 0.99 1.16 24.16
C GLY A 70 1.91 0.73 25.32
N VAL A 71 2.88 1.58 25.69
CA VAL A 71 3.80 1.33 26.81
C VAL A 71 3.86 2.53 27.75
N THR A 72 4.50 2.36 28.92
CA THR A 72 4.70 3.45 29.87
C THR A 72 6.02 4.21 29.61
N PRO A 73 6.16 5.46 30.09
CA PRO A 73 7.44 6.19 30.03
C PRO A 73 8.59 5.45 30.72
N GLU A 74 8.33 4.74 31.80
CA GLU A 74 9.32 3.95 32.54
C GLU A 74 9.83 2.78 31.68
N ALA A 75 8.95 2.14 30.91
CA ALA A 75 9.34 1.07 30.01
C ALA A 75 10.26 1.57 28.87
N LEU A 76 10.05 2.81 28.39
CA LEU A 76 10.96 3.45 27.45
C LEU A 76 12.33 3.76 28.07
N ASP A 77 12.36 4.24 29.32
CA ASP A 77 13.63 4.48 30.03
C ASP A 77 14.41 3.19 30.26
N ALA A 78 13.71 2.13 30.65
CA ALA A 78 14.28 0.80 30.81
C ALA A 78 14.75 0.24 29.45
N SER A 79 14.22 0.72 28.33
CA SER A 79 14.52 0.20 26.98
C SER A 79 15.20 1.24 26.05
N PRO A 80 16.42 1.73 26.37
CA PRO A 80 17.10 2.74 25.55
C PRO A 80 17.28 2.32 24.09
N GLY A 81 16.76 3.15 23.18
CA GLY A 81 16.80 2.92 21.73
C GLY A 81 15.62 2.12 21.16
N PHE A 82 14.69 1.65 22.01
CA PHE A 82 13.49 0.96 21.54
C PHE A 82 12.57 1.88 20.72
N GLU A 83 12.42 3.14 21.11
CA GLU A 83 11.58 4.11 20.39
C GLU A 83 12.04 4.28 18.94
N THR A 84 13.34 4.50 18.73
CA THR A 84 13.95 4.57 17.39
C THR A 84 13.71 3.29 16.61
N PHE A 85 13.95 2.14 17.24
CA PHE A 85 13.70 0.83 16.64
C PHE A 85 12.23 0.68 16.20
N ALA A 86 11.27 1.05 17.05
CA ALA A 86 9.84 0.89 16.77
C ALA A 86 9.36 1.75 15.60
N VAL A 87 9.94 2.95 15.43
CA VAL A 87 9.64 3.85 14.31
C VAL A 87 10.30 3.39 13.02
N GLU A 88 11.56 2.96 13.07
CA GLU A 88 12.34 2.57 11.89
C GLU A 88 11.96 1.18 11.36
N ASN A 89 11.50 0.28 12.23
CA ASN A 89 11.27 -1.12 11.88
C ASN A 89 9.81 -1.49 11.59
N ILE A 90 8.95 -0.57 11.12
CA ILE A 90 7.52 -0.87 10.82
C ILE A 90 6.72 -1.54 11.96
N LEU A 91 7.28 -1.68 13.17
CA LEU A 91 6.68 -2.36 14.32
C LEU A 91 5.38 -1.68 14.74
N TYR A 92 5.36 -0.34 14.74
CA TYR A 92 4.13 0.41 14.98
C TYR A 92 2.99 -0.05 14.06
N ARG A 93 3.29 -0.30 12.79
CA ARG A 93 2.29 -0.71 11.80
C ARG A 93 1.87 -2.16 12.00
N TYR A 94 2.79 -3.03 12.38
CA TYR A 94 2.48 -4.39 12.83
C TYR A 94 1.47 -4.38 13.98
N LEU A 95 1.78 -3.66 15.07
CA LEU A 95 0.94 -3.57 16.26
C LEU A 95 -0.45 -3.02 15.90
N TYR A 96 -0.51 -2.00 15.04
CA TYR A 96 -1.76 -1.45 14.53
C TYR A 96 -2.57 -2.47 13.71
N ILE A 97 -1.95 -3.17 12.76
CA ILE A 97 -2.66 -4.05 11.81
C ILE A 97 -3.24 -5.28 12.49
N TYR A 98 -2.50 -5.87 13.43
CA TYR A 98 -2.91 -7.07 14.13
C TYR A 98 -3.58 -6.80 15.47
N ASN A 99 -3.71 -5.52 15.86
CA ASN A 99 -4.12 -5.10 17.20
C ASN A 99 -3.37 -5.90 18.29
N ASP A 100 -2.07 -6.03 18.09
CA ASP A 100 -1.19 -6.77 18.99
C ASP A 100 -0.52 -5.81 19.98
N GLU A 101 -0.05 -6.35 21.10
CA GLU A 101 0.45 -5.54 22.21
C GLU A 101 1.94 -5.83 22.48
N LEU A 102 2.63 -4.83 23.02
CA LEU A 102 3.96 -5.03 23.59
C LEU A 102 3.79 -5.54 25.02
N ARG A 103 4.66 -6.46 25.45
CA ARG A 103 4.71 -6.85 26.87
C ARG A 103 5.78 -6.06 27.60
N ILE A 104 5.47 -5.70 28.83
CA ILE A 104 6.39 -5.05 29.75
C ILE A 104 6.72 -6.07 30.83
N ASP A 105 7.99 -6.34 31.05
CA ASP A 105 8.45 -7.19 32.14
C ASP A 105 8.22 -6.49 33.49
N GLU A 106 7.53 -7.15 34.41
CA GLU A 106 7.13 -6.54 35.69
C GLU A 106 8.32 -6.17 36.58
N GLU A 107 9.43 -6.92 36.50
CA GLU A 107 10.61 -6.71 37.34
C GLU A 107 11.57 -5.67 36.76
N SER A 108 11.83 -5.72 35.46
CA SER A 108 12.83 -4.89 34.78
C SER A 108 12.26 -3.73 33.97
N ALA A 109 10.94 -3.67 33.81
CA ALA A 109 10.22 -2.75 32.91
C ALA A 109 10.69 -2.81 31.44
N HIS A 110 11.47 -3.83 31.05
CA HIS A 110 11.92 -3.97 29.68
C HIS A 110 10.78 -4.32 28.73
N VAL A 111 10.86 -3.82 27.50
CA VAL A 111 9.89 -4.12 26.43
C VAL A 111 10.19 -5.46 25.76
N TRP A 112 9.15 -6.26 25.57
CA TRP A 112 9.17 -7.54 24.87
C TRP A 112 8.29 -7.47 23.64
N ILE A 113 8.79 -8.05 22.54
CA ILE A 113 8.15 -8.08 21.23
C ILE A 113 7.84 -9.54 20.88
N LYS A 114 6.70 -9.77 20.24
CA LYS A 114 6.33 -11.08 19.72
C LYS A 114 7.24 -11.49 18.56
N HIS A 115 7.84 -12.67 18.67
CA HIS A 115 8.74 -13.29 17.73
C HIS A 115 8.36 -14.77 17.61
N LYS A 116 7.87 -15.18 16.44
CA LYS A 116 7.43 -16.56 16.16
C LYS A 116 6.41 -17.11 17.18
N GLY A 117 5.51 -16.26 17.65
CA GLY A 117 4.43 -16.61 18.59
C GLY A 117 4.78 -16.38 20.06
N ASP A 118 6.07 -16.33 20.39
CA ASP A 118 6.55 -16.11 21.75
C ASP A 118 6.98 -14.65 21.97
N TYR A 119 6.89 -14.17 23.20
CA TYR A 119 7.44 -12.86 23.55
C TYR A 119 8.92 -13.00 23.88
N VAL A 120 9.74 -12.14 23.29
CA VAL A 120 11.18 -12.07 23.58
C VAL A 120 11.62 -10.63 23.82
N PRO A 121 12.71 -10.38 24.57
CA PRO A 121 13.22 -9.02 24.78
C PRO A 121 13.50 -8.30 23.45
N TRP A 122 13.10 -7.04 23.33
CA TRP A 122 13.26 -6.27 22.08
C TRP A 122 14.72 -6.21 21.58
N ARG A 123 15.69 -6.24 22.49
CA ARG A 123 17.13 -6.25 22.17
C ARG A 123 17.54 -7.51 21.39
N ASN A 124 16.84 -8.62 21.57
CA ASN A 124 17.09 -9.84 20.81
C ASN A 124 16.51 -9.71 19.40
N VAL A 125 15.30 -9.16 19.28
CA VAL A 125 14.68 -8.84 17.98
C VAL A 125 15.54 -7.83 17.19
N ARG A 126 16.07 -6.80 17.83
CA ARG A 126 16.97 -5.82 17.19
C ARG A 126 18.19 -6.45 16.53
N LYS A 127 18.71 -7.57 17.05
CA LYS A 127 19.86 -8.27 16.46
C LYS A 127 19.50 -9.04 15.18
N ILE A 128 18.22 -9.36 15.02
CA ILE A 128 17.68 -10.05 13.84
C ILE A 128 17.35 -9.02 12.75
N VAL A 129 16.80 -7.88 13.16
CA VAL A 129 16.47 -6.79 12.27
C VAL A 129 17.72 -5.96 11.98
N GLU A 130 18.33 -6.19 10.83
CA GLU A 130 19.33 -5.29 10.29
C GLU A 130 18.63 -4.04 9.73
N ILE A 131 18.59 -2.96 10.52
CA ILE A 131 18.14 -1.64 10.05
C ILE A 131 19.34 -0.95 9.40
N PRO A 132 19.37 -0.76 8.07
CA PRO A 132 20.50 -0.12 7.41
C PRO A 132 20.58 1.37 7.79
N PRO A 133 21.79 1.91 8.04
CA PRO A 133 21.94 3.32 8.38
C PRO A 133 21.66 4.24 7.19
N PRO A 134 20.91 5.36 7.35
CA PRO A 134 20.83 6.41 6.33
C PRO A 134 22.05 7.36 6.38
N PRO A 135 22.63 7.85 5.25
CA PRO A 135 22.53 7.40 3.86
C PRO A 135 23.88 6.92 3.23
N MET A 136 23.76 5.90 2.36
CA MET A 136 24.48 5.74 1.07
C MET A 136 25.98 5.41 1.04
N LYS A 137 26.43 4.25 1.55
CA LYS A 137 27.72 3.65 1.10
C LYS A 137 27.78 2.12 0.92
N GLU A 138 26.93 1.34 1.59
CA GLU A 138 27.09 -0.14 1.60
C GLU A 138 25.84 -0.88 1.14
N ASP A 139 26.04 -2.14 0.77
CA ASP A 139 25.03 -3.04 0.26
C ASP A 139 23.88 -3.17 1.26
N TYR A 140 22.63 -2.92 0.83
CA TYR A 140 21.48 -3.22 1.69
C TYR A 140 21.48 -4.71 2.02
N PRO A 141 21.45 -5.11 3.30
CA PRO A 141 21.25 -6.49 3.64
C PRO A 141 19.87 -6.92 3.15
N VAL A 142 19.80 -8.15 2.63
CA VAL A 142 18.52 -8.74 2.26
C VAL A 142 17.67 -8.80 3.53
N GLN A 143 16.47 -8.22 3.52
CA GLN A 143 15.53 -8.25 4.62
C GLN A 143 15.08 -9.71 4.83
N ARG A 144 15.76 -10.38 5.76
CA ARG A 144 15.52 -11.80 6.13
C ARG A 144 14.50 -11.95 7.26
N TRP A 145 13.58 -10.98 7.35
CA TRP A 145 12.56 -10.93 8.38
C TRP A 145 11.29 -10.27 7.82
N VAL A 146 10.14 -10.70 8.32
CA VAL A 146 8.83 -10.13 8.01
C VAL A 146 7.95 -10.25 9.25
N TYR A 147 6.93 -9.40 9.35
CA TYR A 147 5.89 -9.53 10.35
C TYR A 147 4.72 -10.34 9.80
N ASP A 148 4.18 -11.25 10.61
CA ASP A 148 2.91 -11.94 10.36
C ASP A 148 2.08 -12.01 11.65
N GLN A 149 0.95 -12.73 11.66
CA GLN A 149 0.09 -12.89 12.86
C GLN A 149 0.82 -13.42 14.13
N TYR A 150 1.97 -14.07 13.96
CA TYR A 150 2.80 -14.59 15.05
C TYR A 150 3.95 -13.64 15.42
N GLY A 151 3.93 -12.39 14.96
CA GLY A 151 4.96 -11.39 15.23
C GLY A 151 6.06 -11.40 14.19
N LEU A 152 7.27 -11.03 14.60
CA LEU A 152 8.43 -11.09 13.72
C LEU A 152 8.76 -12.56 13.41
N ILE A 153 9.00 -12.90 12.14
CA ILE A 153 9.50 -14.21 11.72
C ILE A 153 10.83 -14.05 10.99
N ASN A 154 11.79 -14.91 11.34
CA ASN A 154 13.09 -15.04 10.66
C ASN A 154 12.92 -15.88 9.39
N LYS A 155 12.09 -15.41 8.47
CA LYS A 155 11.90 -16.00 7.16
C LYS A 155 12.34 -14.98 6.14
N ASP A 156 13.07 -15.44 5.14
CA ASP A 156 13.15 -14.69 3.90
C ASP A 156 11.71 -14.46 3.42
N MET A 157 11.33 -13.19 3.20
CA MET A 157 9.98 -12.80 2.75
C MET A 157 9.58 -13.46 1.42
N TYR A 158 10.58 -13.92 0.67
CA TYR A 158 10.38 -14.70 -0.54
C TYR A 158 10.25 -16.19 -0.27
N ASN A 159 10.69 -16.73 0.86
CA ASN A 159 10.74 -18.16 1.07
C ASN A 159 9.44 -18.68 1.70
N TRP A 160 8.44 -18.99 0.88
CA TRP A 160 7.19 -19.64 1.31
C TRP A 160 6.71 -20.68 0.29
N GLU A 161 6.05 -21.73 0.80
CA GLU A 161 5.62 -22.90 0.00
C GLU A 161 4.15 -22.82 -0.43
N LYS A 162 3.31 -22.19 0.40
CA LYS A 162 1.88 -22.01 0.19
C LYS A 162 1.45 -20.61 0.58
N VAL A 163 0.39 -20.12 -0.06
CA VAL A 163 -0.21 -18.82 0.31
C VAL A 163 -0.80 -18.95 1.71
N ILE A 164 -0.40 -18.06 2.61
CA ILE A 164 -0.88 -18.05 4.00
C ILE A 164 -1.80 -16.83 4.24
N PRO A 165 -2.82 -16.96 5.09
CA PRO A 165 -3.60 -15.81 5.52
C PRO A 165 -2.70 -14.72 6.09
N PHE A 166 -2.87 -13.50 5.58
CA PHE A 166 -2.26 -12.30 6.14
C PHE A 166 -2.93 -11.96 7.47
N LYS A 167 -4.27 -11.92 7.52
CA LYS A 167 -5.02 -11.74 8.76
C LYS A 167 -6.45 -12.27 8.65
N HIS A 168 -7.14 -12.37 9.79
CA HIS A 168 -8.58 -12.58 9.83
C HIS A 168 -9.27 -11.27 10.22
N GLY A 169 -10.19 -10.79 9.38
CA GLY A 169 -11.08 -9.67 9.67
C GLY A 169 -12.48 -10.13 10.05
N ASN A 170 -13.33 -9.20 10.46
CA ASN A 170 -14.74 -9.49 10.72
C ASN A 170 -15.53 -9.48 9.39
N PRO A 171 -16.02 -10.62 8.89
CA PRO A 171 -16.70 -10.68 7.60
C PRO A 171 -17.99 -9.86 7.54
N ALA A 172 -18.59 -9.54 8.69
CA ALA A 172 -19.74 -8.65 8.75
C ALA A 172 -19.41 -7.23 8.22
N ASP A 173 -18.16 -6.78 8.36
CA ASP A 173 -17.71 -5.45 7.90
C ASP A 173 -17.78 -5.30 6.37
N TRP A 174 -17.91 -6.40 5.63
CA TRP A 174 -18.07 -6.41 4.17
C TRP A 174 -19.23 -7.30 3.70
N GLY A 175 -20.13 -7.65 4.61
CA GLY A 175 -21.37 -8.36 4.31
C GLY A 175 -21.20 -9.83 3.91
N HIS A 176 -20.20 -10.53 4.45
CA HIS A 176 -19.91 -11.94 4.13
C HIS A 176 -19.70 -12.23 2.64
N ARG A 177 -19.19 -11.23 1.91
CA ARG A 177 -18.86 -11.35 0.49
C ARG A 177 -17.38 -11.60 0.29
N THR A 178 -17.02 -11.96 -0.93
CA THR A 178 -15.64 -12.23 -1.33
C THR A 178 -15.18 -11.18 -2.32
N PHE A 179 -13.99 -10.63 -2.07
CA PHE A 179 -13.46 -9.50 -2.81
C PHE A 179 -12.04 -9.74 -3.29
N PHE A 180 -11.80 -9.38 -4.55
CA PHE A 180 -10.47 -8.99 -5.01
C PHE A 180 -10.26 -7.51 -4.66
N VAL A 181 -9.20 -7.18 -3.94
CA VAL A 181 -8.90 -5.81 -3.54
C VAL A 181 -7.61 -5.37 -4.17
N PHE A 182 -7.69 -4.42 -5.11
CA PHE A 182 -6.52 -3.74 -5.63
C PHE A 182 -5.97 -2.79 -4.58
N CYS A 183 -4.67 -2.87 -4.30
CA CYS A 183 -3.97 -2.00 -3.37
C CYS A 183 -2.86 -1.26 -4.11
N ALA A 184 -2.75 0.05 -3.90
CA ALA A 184 -1.67 0.86 -4.45
C ALA A 184 -1.16 1.82 -3.38
N SER A 185 0.17 1.92 -3.26
CA SER A 185 0.81 2.91 -2.42
C SER A 185 1.44 4.00 -3.28
N ARG A 186 1.16 5.26 -2.94
CA ARG A 186 1.68 6.45 -3.62
C ARG A 186 2.34 7.42 -2.64
N PRO A 187 3.69 7.46 -2.50
CA PRO A 187 4.35 8.64 -1.98
C PRO A 187 3.99 9.88 -2.82
N MET A 188 3.92 11.04 -2.19
CA MET A 188 3.59 12.29 -2.90
C MET A 188 4.68 12.64 -3.94
N GLY A 189 4.27 12.79 -5.22
CA GLY A 189 5.10 13.31 -6.32
C GLY A 189 5.17 12.39 -7.55
N PRO A 190 5.71 12.87 -8.69
CA PRO A 190 6.00 12.04 -9.86
C PRO A 190 7.21 11.15 -9.55
N ALA A 191 7.05 9.83 -9.63
CA ALA A 191 8.16 8.92 -9.41
C ALA A 191 8.02 7.65 -10.24
N LEU A 192 9.08 7.27 -10.96
CA LEU A 192 9.22 5.94 -11.58
C LEU A 192 9.61 4.85 -10.57
N ALA A 193 9.83 5.22 -9.31
CA ALA A 193 10.35 4.34 -8.27
C ALA A 193 9.74 4.70 -6.92
N GLY A 194 9.65 3.71 -6.02
CA GLY A 194 9.08 3.89 -4.67
C GLY A 194 7.56 3.75 -4.62
N LEU A 195 6.93 3.48 -5.76
CA LEU A 195 5.53 3.09 -5.88
C LEU A 195 5.43 1.57 -5.91
N HIS A 196 4.36 1.04 -5.32
CA HIS A 196 4.07 -0.39 -5.34
C HIS A 196 2.56 -0.62 -5.39
N SER A 197 2.17 -1.67 -6.12
CA SER A 197 0.81 -2.19 -6.10
C SER A 197 0.85 -3.68 -5.72
N TRP A 198 -0.21 -4.13 -5.10
CA TRP A 198 -0.41 -5.53 -4.72
C TRP A 198 -1.91 -5.77 -4.66
N PHE A 199 -2.33 -6.99 -4.37
CA PHE A 199 -3.74 -7.26 -4.15
C PHE A 199 -3.99 -8.02 -2.86
N ARG A 200 -5.24 -7.95 -2.41
CA ARG A 200 -5.76 -8.81 -1.36
C ARG A 200 -6.91 -9.64 -1.88
N ILE A 201 -7.08 -10.81 -1.29
CA ILE A 201 -8.30 -11.61 -1.42
C ILE A 201 -8.96 -11.61 -0.04
N MET A 202 -10.11 -10.96 0.08
CA MET A 202 -10.93 -10.98 1.30
C MET A 202 -12.04 -12.01 1.11
N ARG A 203 -12.11 -13.04 1.94
CA ARG A 203 -13.11 -14.11 1.83
C ARG A 203 -14.35 -13.83 2.69
N SER A 204 -15.43 -14.54 2.39
CA SER A 204 -16.69 -14.50 3.15
C SER A 204 -16.57 -14.99 4.60
N ASP A 205 -15.53 -15.78 4.90
CA ASP A 205 -15.24 -16.34 6.23
C ASP A 205 -14.36 -15.43 7.11
N GLY A 206 -13.95 -14.26 6.60
CA GLY A 206 -13.05 -13.35 7.31
C GLY A 206 -11.58 -13.48 6.93
N THR A 207 -11.18 -14.52 6.21
CA THR A 207 -9.78 -14.75 5.80
C THR A 207 -9.34 -13.70 4.79
N ILE A 208 -8.19 -13.06 5.04
CA ILE A 208 -7.59 -12.07 4.14
C ILE A 208 -6.20 -12.55 3.73
N TYR A 209 -5.98 -12.67 2.43
CA TYR A 209 -4.65 -12.87 1.84
C TYR A 209 -4.10 -11.54 1.34
N SER A 210 -2.78 -11.36 1.41
CA SER A 210 -2.08 -10.21 0.82
C SER A 210 -0.92 -10.72 0.00
N ILE A 211 -0.89 -10.37 -1.28
CA ILE A 211 0.03 -10.97 -2.26
C ILE A 211 0.50 -9.87 -3.20
N GLY A 212 1.81 -9.82 -3.44
CA GLY A 212 2.37 -8.93 -4.44
C GLY A 212 3.68 -9.44 -5.03
N LYS A 213 4.11 -8.74 -6.08
CA LYS A 213 5.28 -9.12 -6.87
C LYS A 213 6.37 -8.08 -6.77
N TYR A 214 7.59 -8.53 -6.48
CA TYR A 214 8.75 -7.69 -6.30
C TYR A 214 9.89 -8.10 -7.22
N ARG A 215 10.82 -7.16 -7.37
CA ARG A 215 12.18 -7.44 -7.82
C ARG A 215 13.08 -7.65 -6.59
N PRO A 216 14.17 -8.42 -6.69
CA PRO A 216 15.10 -8.65 -5.60
C PRO A 216 15.55 -7.33 -4.98
N GLU A 217 15.81 -7.38 -3.68
CA GLU A 217 16.27 -6.23 -2.92
C GLU A 217 17.59 -5.69 -3.47
N LYS A 218 17.67 -4.36 -3.52
CA LYS A 218 18.74 -3.66 -4.23
C LYS A 218 19.91 -3.50 -3.29
N GLN A 219 21.05 -4.04 -3.65
CA GLN A 219 22.27 -3.82 -2.89
C GLN A 219 22.76 -2.37 -3.05
N LYS A 220 22.62 -1.73 -4.24
CA LYS A 220 23.20 -0.37 -4.47
C LYS A 220 22.22 0.66 -5.02
N LEU A 221 22.33 1.91 -4.58
CA LEU A 221 21.66 3.09 -5.20
C LEU A 221 22.02 3.23 -6.69
N THR A 222 23.20 2.78 -7.09
CA THR A 222 23.59 2.74 -8.50
C THR A 222 22.73 1.78 -9.31
N ASP A 223 22.17 0.73 -8.71
CA ASP A 223 21.32 -0.23 -9.42
C ASP A 223 19.92 0.33 -9.69
N HIS A 224 19.53 1.37 -8.93
CA HIS A 224 18.34 2.17 -9.18
C HIS A 224 18.49 3.11 -10.37
N LEU A 225 19.68 3.69 -10.53
CA LEU A 225 19.91 4.76 -11.49
C LEU A 225 20.53 4.27 -12.80
N LYS A 226 21.33 3.20 -12.77
CA LYS A 226 22.08 2.76 -13.95
C LYS A 226 21.24 1.91 -14.89
N GLN A 227 20.34 1.05 -14.41
CA GLN A 227 19.66 0.08 -15.30
C GLN A 227 18.25 -0.32 -14.84
N PRO A 228 17.30 0.64 -14.71
CA PRO A 228 15.94 0.32 -14.27
C PRO A 228 15.14 -0.55 -15.25
N PHE A 229 15.52 -0.62 -16.53
CA PHE A 229 14.85 -1.41 -17.57
C PHE A 229 15.55 -2.74 -17.87
N ARG A 230 16.52 -3.14 -17.04
CA ARG A 230 17.05 -4.50 -17.09
C ARG A 230 15.99 -5.50 -16.62
N VAL A 231 15.83 -6.62 -17.32
CA VAL A 231 14.98 -7.73 -16.88
C VAL A 231 15.68 -8.45 -15.73
N LYS A 232 14.98 -8.65 -14.62
CA LYS A 232 15.51 -9.25 -13.39
C LYS A 232 14.64 -10.43 -12.98
N ARG A 233 15.14 -11.25 -12.04
CA ARG A 233 14.28 -12.21 -11.35
C ARG A 233 13.13 -11.48 -10.66
N GLY A 234 11.94 -12.05 -10.74
CA GLY A 234 10.76 -11.62 -9.99
C GLY A 234 10.54 -12.56 -8.83
N TYR A 235 9.97 -12.03 -7.77
CA TYR A 235 9.61 -12.80 -6.58
C TYR A 235 8.19 -12.49 -6.17
N ILE A 236 7.48 -13.51 -5.74
CA ILE A 236 6.13 -13.36 -5.19
C ILE A 236 6.23 -13.38 -3.67
N MET A 237 5.60 -12.41 -3.03
CA MET A 237 5.57 -12.27 -1.57
C MET A 237 4.18 -12.58 -1.01
N CYS A 238 4.15 -13.20 0.17
CA CYS A 238 2.94 -13.43 0.95
C CYS A 238 3.29 -13.51 2.46
N PRO A 239 2.81 -12.59 3.31
CA PRO A 239 2.10 -11.37 2.97
C PRO A 239 2.97 -10.36 2.19
N ASP A 240 2.36 -9.43 1.47
CA ASP A 240 3.08 -8.31 0.85
C ASP A 240 3.65 -7.38 1.94
N VAL A 241 4.93 -7.01 1.83
CA VAL A 241 5.60 -6.18 2.85
C VAL A 241 5.07 -4.75 2.90
N SER A 242 4.44 -4.25 1.83
CA SER A 242 3.85 -2.92 1.78
C SER A 242 2.63 -2.76 2.67
N GLU A 243 2.03 -3.86 3.15
CA GLU A 243 1.03 -3.82 4.22
C GLU A 243 1.57 -3.07 5.45
N PHE A 244 2.86 -3.23 5.72
CA PHE A 244 3.51 -2.72 6.92
C PHE A 244 4.20 -1.37 6.71
N TYR A 245 4.32 -0.87 5.48
CA TYR A 245 4.94 0.43 5.26
C TYR A 245 4.01 1.58 5.66
N PRO A 246 4.56 2.67 6.24
CA PRO A 246 3.78 3.83 6.68
C PRO A 246 3.42 4.76 5.51
N MET A 247 2.96 4.18 4.39
CA MET A 247 2.54 4.91 3.20
C MET A 247 1.02 4.92 3.09
N PRO A 248 0.41 6.01 2.60
CA PRO A 248 -1.00 5.99 2.24
C PRO A 248 -1.27 4.89 1.21
N VAL A 249 -2.19 3.99 1.56
CA VAL A 249 -2.67 2.94 0.65
C VAL A 249 -4.03 3.39 0.10
N LYS A 250 -4.15 3.35 -1.21
CA LYS A 250 -5.41 3.48 -1.92
C LYS A 250 -5.85 2.08 -2.30
N GLU A 251 -7.12 1.78 -2.03
CA GLU A 251 -7.69 0.47 -2.33
C GLU A 251 -9.03 0.60 -3.03
N THR A 252 -9.34 -0.35 -3.90
CA THR A 252 -10.71 -0.58 -4.37
C THR A 252 -11.00 -2.06 -4.40
N ARG A 253 -12.23 -2.43 -4.06
CA ARG A 253 -12.67 -3.82 -3.92
C ARG A 253 -13.54 -4.21 -5.08
N ILE A 254 -13.49 -5.46 -5.51
CA ILE A 254 -14.32 -5.98 -6.60
C ILE A 254 -14.88 -7.30 -6.13
N GLU A 255 -16.20 -7.42 -6.16
CA GLU A 255 -16.86 -8.64 -5.73
C GLU A 255 -16.52 -9.77 -6.70
N ILE A 256 -16.05 -10.89 -6.15
CA ILE A 256 -15.69 -12.11 -6.87
C ILE A 256 -16.34 -13.31 -6.16
N THR A 257 -16.46 -14.43 -6.85
CA THR A 257 -16.92 -15.68 -6.24
C THR A 257 -15.80 -16.35 -5.42
N GLU A 258 -16.16 -17.25 -4.51
CA GLU A 258 -15.18 -18.09 -3.80
C GLU A 258 -14.37 -18.95 -4.77
N GLU A 259 -14.99 -19.45 -5.84
CA GLU A 259 -14.31 -20.23 -6.89
C GLU A 259 -13.25 -19.39 -7.64
N GLN A 260 -13.56 -18.11 -7.93
CA GLN A 260 -12.61 -17.19 -8.52
C GLN A 260 -11.45 -16.90 -7.56
N ALA A 261 -11.74 -16.74 -6.26
CA ALA A 261 -10.71 -16.57 -5.23
C ALA A 261 -9.76 -17.78 -5.17
N ASP A 262 -10.31 -18.99 -5.15
CA ASP A 262 -9.51 -20.23 -5.15
C ASP A 262 -8.67 -20.38 -6.43
N THR A 263 -9.24 -20.02 -7.59
CA THR A 263 -8.52 -20.01 -8.88
C THR A 263 -7.31 -19.07 -8.85
N ILE A 264 -7.48 -17.87 -8.29
CA ILE A 264 -6.40 -16.88 -8.15
C ILE A 264 -5.32 -17.40 -7.20
N ILE A 265 -5.70 -17.93 -6.03
CA ILE A 265 -4.74 -18.48 -5.06
C ILE A 265 -3.95 -19.63 -5.68
N ALA A 266 -4.62 -20.56 -6.36
CA ALA A 266 -3.96 -21.68 -7.04
C ALA A 266 -2.97 -21.21 -8.12
N ALA A 267 -3.33 -20.18 -8.89
CA ALA A 267 -2.44 -19.58 -9.89
C ALA A 267 -1.20 -18.94 -9.24
N VAL A 268 -1.37 -18.24 -8.13
CA VAL A 268 -0.25 -17.66 -7.35
C VAL A 268 0.68 -18.75 -6.84
N GLU A 269 0.15 -19.83 -6.28
CA GLU A 269 0.94 -20.94 -5.77
C GLU A 269 1.69 -21.69 -6.89
N GLU A 270 1.08 -21.85 -8.06
CA GLU A 270 1.76 -22.44 -9.22
C GLU A 270 2.91 -21.56 -9.72
N ARG A 271 2.69 -20.25 -9.80
CA ARG A 271 3.78 -19.32 -10.15
C ARG A 271 4.89 -19.33 -9.11
N LYS A 272 4.54 -19.52 -7.83
CA LYS A 272 5.53 -19.65 -6.75
C LYS A 272 6.35 -20.94 -6.87
N ARG A 273 5.72 -22.06 -7.22
CA ARG A 273 6.42 -23.33 -7.48
C ARG A 273 7.42 -23.23 -8.64
N ASN A 274 7.11 -22.38 -9.62
CA ASN A 274 7.94 -22.12 -10.80
C ASN A 274 8.63 -20.73 -10.75
N GLU A 275 8.99 -20.24 -9.55
CA GLU A 275 9.51 -18.87 -9.36
C GLU A 275 10.83 -18.61 -10.10
N GLU A 276 11.59 -19.63 -10.48
CA GLU A 276 12.73 -19.49 -11.39
C GLU A 276 12.37 -18.88 -12.75
N ASN A 277 11.12 -19.07 -13.21
CA ASN A 277 10.58 -18.50 -14.44
C ASN A 277 9.92 -17.13 -14.22
N GLU A 278 9.86 -16.66 -12.96
CA GLU A 278 9.30 -15.36 -12.64
C GLU A 278 10.30 -14.25 -12.95
N HIS A 279 9.88 -13.33 -13.82
CA HIS A 279 10.67 -12.18 -14.23
C HIS A 279 10.03 -10.88 -13.78
N PHE A 280 10.86 -9.90 -13.44
CA PHE A 280 10.47 -8.54 -13.14
C PHE A 280 11.06 -7.57 -14.16
N HIS A 281 10.22 -6.71 -14.71
CA HIS A 281 10.62 -5.59 -15.56
C HIS A 281 9.74 -4.37 -15.26
N ASN A 282 10.36 -3.22 -14.97
CA ASN A 282 9.63 -2.04 -14.48
C ASN A 282 8.52 -1.55 -15.42
N LEU A 283 8.57 -1.88 -16.72
CA LEU A 283 7.57 -1.42 -17.69
C LEU A 283 6.47 -2.45 -17.98
N LEU A 284 6.84 -3.72 -18.13
CA LEU A 284 6.01 -4.76 -18.77
C LEU A 284 5.75 -5.99 -17.91
N ARG A 285 6.48 -6.19 -16.80
CA ARG A 285 6.36 -7.37 -15.93
C ARG A 285 6.56 -6.96 -14.48
N ASN A 286 5.86 -5.91 -14.05
CA ASN A 286 5.99 -5.34 -12.72
C ASN A 286 4.82 -5.77 -11.82
N CYS A 287 4.75 -5.20 -10.61
CA CYS A 287 3.68 -5.45 -9.66
C CYS A 287 2.28 -5.15 -10.21
N THR A 288 2.09 -4.04 -10.92
CA THR A 288 0.78 -3.67 -11.47
C THR A 288 0.33 -4.60 -12.59
N VAL A 289 1.25 -5.11 -13.42
CA VAL A 289 0.92 -6.15 -14.41
C VAL A 289 0.45 -7.42 -13.71
N PHE A 290 1.19 -7.85 -12.68
CA PHE A 290 0.84 -9.02 -11.90
C PHE A 290 -0.55 -8.92 -11.27
N ASP A 291 -0.89 -7.78 -10.66
CA ASP A 291 -2.23 -7.58 -10.09
C ASP A 291 -3.33 -7.67 -11.15
N ASN A 292 -3.10 -7.15 -12.36
CA ASN A 292 -4.06 -7.26 -13.46
C ASN A 292 -4.17 -8.68 -14.00
N GLU A 293 -3.07 -9.41 -14.15
CA GLU A 293 -3.09 -10.83 -14.55
C GLU A 293 -3.93 -11.67 -13.57
N MET A 294 -3.81 -11.40 -12.26
CA MET A 294 -4.62 -12.09 -11.26
C MET A 294 -6.09 -11.66 -11.28
N ALA A 295 -6.38 -10.37 -11.49
CA ALA A 295 -7.75 -9.89 -11.61
C ALA A 295 -8.46 -10.37 -12.89
N GLU A 296 -7.72 -10.57 -13.99
CA GLU A 296 -8.24 -11.12 -15.24
C GLU A 296 -8.83 -12.53 -15.04
N LEU A 297 -8.28 -13.33 -14.10
CA LEU A 297 -8.85 -14.63 -13.70
C LEU A 297 -10.25 -14.50 -13.07
N ALA A 298 -10.58 -13.33 -12.52
CA ALA A 298 -11.92 -13.01 -12.03
C ALA A 298 -12.80 -12.27 -13.07
N GLY A 299 -12.37 -12.19 -14.32
CA GLY A 299 -13.13 -11.49 -15.38
C GLY A 299 -12.99 -9.96 -15.34
N VAL A 300 -11.98 -9.44 -14.63
CA VAL A 300 -11.76 -8.00 -14.45
C VAL A 300 -10.49 -7.56 -15.16
N ARG A 301 -10.56 -6.45 -15.88
CA ARG A 301 -9.37 -5.86 -16.48
C ARG A 301 -9.34 -4.35 -16.26
N LEU A 302 -8.37 -3.88 -15.47
CA LEU A 302 -8.17 -2.45 -15.26
C LEU A 302 -7.19 -1.88 -16.30
N PRO A 303 -7.49 -0.74 -16.94
CA PRO A 303 -6.61 -0.11 -17.92
C PRO A 303 -5.44 0.60 -17.22
N THR A 304 -4.51 -0.16 -16.67
CA THR A 304 -3.38 0.38 -15.89
C THR A 304 -2.21 0.84 -16.75
N ARG A 305 -2.29 0.66 -18.06
CA ARG A 305 -1.25 1.04 -19.01
C ARG A 305 -1.33 2.53 -19.35
N GLN A 306 -0.21 3.23 -19.24
CA GLN A 306 -0.07 4.61 -19.72
C GLN A 306 1.26 4.83 -20.45
N ARG A 307 1.37 5.91 -21.22
CA ARG A 307 2.63 6.31 -21.84
C ARG A 307 3.62 6.76 -20.75
N ILE A 308 4.89 6.34 -20.86
CA ILE A 308 5.93 6.68 -19.86
C ILE A 308 6.10 8.20 -19.69
N TRP A 309 5.93 8.98 -20.77
CA TRP A 309 6.03 10.43 -20.69
C TRP A 309 5.04 11.05 -19.70
N ARG A 310 3.85 10.46 -19.53
CA ARG A 310 2.85 10.93 -18.55
C ARG A 310 3.34 10.73 -17.11
N VAL A 311 4.23 9.77 -16.86
CA VAL A 311 4.79 9.53 -15.51
C VAL A 311 5.92 10.49 -15.18
N ILE A 312 6.74 10.84 -16.18
CA ILE A 312 7.97 11.62 -15.97
C ILE A 312 7.81 13.12 -16.19
N THR A 313 6.70 13.57 -16.79
CA THR A 313 6.45 14.99 -17.06
C THR A 313 5.62 15.65 -15.96
N PRO A 314 5.83 16.94 -15.66
CA PRO A 314 5.02 17.65 -14.67
C PRO A 314 3.54 17.80 -15.09
N ASP A 315 2.63 17.88 -14.11
CA ASP A 315 1.18 18.00 -14.34
C ASP A 315 0.75 19.17 -15.24
N TRP A 316 1.49 20.29 -15.24
CA TRP A 316 1.18 21.43 -16.10
C TRP A 316 1.42 21.09 -17.58
N PHE A 317 2.45 20.28 -17.87
CA PHE A 317 2.77 19.85 -19.23
C PHE A 317 1.75 18.81 -19.69
N GLN A 318 1.39 17.87 -18.82
CA GLN A 318 0.33 16.89 -19.10
C GLN A 318 -0.99 17.60 -19.43
N ARG A 319 -1.41 18.58 -18.62
CA ARG A 319 -2.61 19.40 -18.88
C ARG A 319 -2.54 20.16 -20.20
N PHE A 320 -1.37 20.68 -20.56
CA PHE A 320 -1.16 21.32 -21.85
C PHE A 320 -1.37 20.33 -23.01
N ILE A 321 -0.78 19.13 -22.92
CA ILE A 321 -0.96 18.09 -23.93
C ILE A 321 -2.43 17.66 -24.01
N ASP A 322 -3.08 17.38 -22.88
CA ASP A 322 -4.49 16.96 -22.83
C ASP A 322 -5.42 18.04 -23.41
N ALA A 323 -5.07 19.34 -23.31
CA ALA A 323 -5.86 20.42 -23.89
C ALA A 323 -5.74 20.51 -25.42
N ILE A 324 -4.59 20.15 -26.00
CA ILE A 324 -4.36 20.17 -27.45
C ILE A 324 -4.71 18.85 -28.13
N ASP A 325 -4.75 17.75 -27.38
CA ASP A 325 -4.96 16.39 -27.87
C ASP A 325 -6.24 16.24 -28.73
N PRO A 326 -7.41 16.78 -28.33
CA PRO A 326 -8.64 16.66 -29.12
C PRO A 326 -8.60 17.39 -30.48
N TYR A 327 -7.73 18.38 -30.62
CA TYR A 327 -7.62 19.22 -31.82
C TYR A 327 -6.52 18.76 -32.77
N THR A 328 -5.70 17.80 -32.35
CA THR A 328 -4.55 17.35 -33.11
C THR A 328 -4.96 16.22 -34.07
N PRO A 329 -4.71 16.36 -35.39
CA PRO A 329 -5.00 15.31 -36.35
C PRO A 329 -4.33 13.97 -36.02
N ARG A 330 -5.02 12.85 -36.26
CA ARG A 330 -4.53 11.50 -35.92
C ARG A 330 -3.14 11.16 -36.49
N PHE A 331 -2.79 11.66 -37.68
CA PHE A 331 -1.46 11.40 -38.25
C PHE A 331 -0.34 12.12 -37.48
N ILE A 332 -0.64 13.29 -36.91
CA ILE A 332 0.28 14.05 -36.06
C ILE A 332 0.45 13.33 -34.73
N HIS A 333 -0.64 12.81 -34.15
CA HIS A 333 -0.59 11.94 -32.98
C HIS A 333 0.29 10.71 -33.19
N ASN A 334 0.05 9.96 -34.27
CA ASN A 334 0.86 8.79 -34.60
C ASN A 334 2.35 9.13 -34.79
N PHE A 335 2.64 10.30 -35.38
CA PHE A 335 4.01 10.78 -35.53
C PHE A 335 4.65 11.10 -34.17
N PHE A 336 3.97 11.89 -33.33
CA PHE A 336 4.48 12.23 -32.00
C PHE A 336 4.62 11.02 -31.08
N ASP A 337 3.68 10.08 -31.12
CA ASP A 337 3.77 8.83 -30.36
C ASP A 337 5.00 8.02 -30.76
N ARG A 338 5.26 7.87 -32.07
CA ARG A 338 6.46 7.16 -32.56
C ARG A 338 7.75 7.90 -32.24
N MET A 339 7.77 9.23 -32.34
CA MET A 339 8.95 10.02 -31.99
C MET A 339 9.24 9.96 -30.49
N THR A 340 8.19 10.08 -29.66
CA THR A 340 8.31 9.95 -28.21
C THR A 340 8.78 8.55 -27.83
N ALA A 341 8.23 7.52 -28.47
CA ALA A 341 8.67 6.15 -28.30
C ALA A 341 10.14 5.99 -28.66
N PHE A 342 10.56 6.52 -29.82
CA PHE A 342 11.96 6.53 -30.23
C PHE A 342 12.88 7.13 -29.17
N PHE A 343 12.58 8.33 -28.66
CA PHE A 343 13.43 8.95 -27.64
C PHE A 343 13.45 8.16 -26.32
N ILE A 344 12.29 7.70 -25.84
CA ILE A 344 12.21 6.94 -24.57
C ILE A 344 12.93 5.59 -24.70
N ASN A 345 12.68 4.85 -25.78
CA ASN A 345 13.30 3.56 -26.04
C ASN A 345 14.80 3.72 -26.33
N LEU A 346 15.23 4.79 -27.00
CA LEU A 346 16.65 5.11 -27.22
C LEU A 346 17.36 5.41 -25.88
N ILE A 347 16.75 6.23 -25.02
CA ILE A 347 17.26 6.46 -23.66
C ILE A 347 17.30 5.13 -22.88
N GLY A 348 16.26 4.32 -23.02
CA GLY A 348 16.16 2.99 -22.45
C GLY A 348 17.31 2.07 -22.87
N TYR A 349 17.56 2.04 -24.18
CA TYR A 349 18.59 1.27 -24.86
C TYR A 349 20.01 1.70 -24.46
N VAL A 350 20.30 3.00 -24.50
CA VAL A 350 21.65 3.54 -24.25
C VAL A 350 21.96 3.59 -22.76
N PHE A 351 21.01 4.02 -21.92
CA PHE A 351 21.30 4.42 -20.55
C PHE A 351 20.61 3.59 -19.48
N LEU A 352 19.45 2.99 -19.74
CA LEU A 352 18.62 2.38 -18.69
C LEU A 352 18.59 0.85 -18.71
N GLY A 353 19.41 0.22 -19.55
CA GLY A 353 19.59 -1.24 -19.58
C GLY A 353 18.46 -2.01 -20.25
N ALA A 354 17.70 -1.40 -21.17
CA ALA A 354 16.56 -2.05 -21.81
C ALA A 354 16.92 -3.26 -22.70
N THR A 355 18.19 -3.41 -23.08
CA THR A 355 18.71 -4.56 -23.83
C THR A 355 19.27 -5.67 -22.95
N GLN A 356 19.19 -5.51 -21.63
CA GLN A 356 19.91 -6.36 -20.69
C GLN A 356 18.97 -7.30 -19.94
N VAL A 357 19.49 -8.48 -19.66
CA VAL A 357 18.89 -9.51 -18.81
C VAL A 357 19.88 -9.77 -17.68
N ASP A 358 19.40 -9.92 -16.46
CA ASP A 358 20.24 -10.24 -15.31
C ASP A 358 20.89 -11.62 -15.50
N ALA A 359 22.18 -11.72 -15.19
CA ALA A 359 22.94 -12.97 -15.35
C ALA A 359 22.44 -14.11 -14.45
N SER A 360 21.64 -13.80 -13.43
CA SER A 360 21.00 -14.80 -12.58
C SER A 360 19.85 -15.55 -13.25
N LEU A 361 19.39 -15.12 -14.43
CA LEU A 361 18.31 -15.77 -15.18
C LEU A 361 18.91 -16.76 -16.19
N SER A 362 18.30 -17.94 -16.34
CA SER A 362 18.71 -18.94 -17.33
C SER A 362 18.68 -18.34 -18.75
N GLU A 363 19.73 -18.62 -19.54
CA GLU A 363 19.77 -18.24 -20.95
C GLU A 363 18.66 -18.97 -21.71
N GLY A 364 17.55 -18.29 -22.00
CA GLY A 364 16.45 -18.83 -22.82
C GLY A 364 15.07 -18.24 -22.53
N ASP A 365 14.74 -18.00 -21.26
CA ASP A 365 13.35 -17.70 -20.85
C ASP A 365 13.06 -16.20 -20.69
N ALA A 366 14.11 -15.39 -20.50
CA ALA A 366 14.00 -13.95 -20.33
C ALA A 366 14.53 -13.20 -21.57
N LEU A 367 13.63 -12.53 -22.29
CA LEU A 367 13.99 -11.63 -23.39
C LEU A 367 14.14 -10.19 -22.89
N PRO A 368 15.13 -9.44 -23.39
CA PRO A 368 15.25 -8.02 -23.07
C PRO A 368 14.07 -7.23 -23.63
N HIS A 369 13.84 -6.03 -23.07
CA HIS A 369 12.77 -5.13 -23.51
C HIS A 369 12.98 -4.66 -24.96
N ILE A 370 14.22 -4.34 -25.34
CA ILE A 370 14.60 -3.99 -26.72
C ILE A 370 15.43 -5.15 -27.29
N THR A 371 14.88 -5.86 -28.27
CA THR A 371 15.52 -7.00 -28.95
C THR A 371 16.04 -6.63 -30.34
N CYS A 372 15.48 -5.60 -30.97
CA CYS A 372 15.86 -5.17 -32.31
C CYS A 372 15.68 -3.66 -32.52
N PHE A 373 16.19 -3.14 -33.65
CA PHE A 373 16.13 -1.70 -33.95
C PHE A 373 14.69 -1.18 -34.14
N SER A 374 13.78 -1.98 -34.69
CA SER A 374 12.38 -1.57 -34.88
C SER A 374 11.65 -1.32 -33.57
N ASP A 375 12.08 -1.95 -32.48
CA ASP A 375 11.53 -1.73 -31.14
C ASP A 375 11.71 -0.29 -30.65
N LEU A 376 12.72 0.42 -31.15
CA LEU A 376 12.91 1.82 -30.80
C LEU A 376 11.68 2.63 -31.17
N PHE A 377 11.00 2.30 -32.27
CA PHE A 377 9.83 3.01 -32.76
C PHE A 377 8.51 2.45 -32.23
N ASP A 378 8.53 1.41 -31.39
CA ASP A 378 7.32 0.76 -30.86
C ASP A 378 6.74 1.57 -29.68
N PRO A 379 5.56 2.20 -29.83
CA PRO A 379 4.91 2.94 -28.75
C PRO A 379 4.51 2.04 -27.57
N GLU A 380 4.29 0.76 -27.81
CA GLU A 380 3.93 -0.20 -26.78
C GLU A 380 5.11 -0.43 -25.82
N LYS A 381 6.34 -0.37 -26.33
CA LYS A 381 7.58 -0.43 -25.55
C LYS A 381 7.89 0.87 -24.80
N ALA A 382 7.24 1.98 -25.17
CA ALA A 382 7.30 3.26 -24.47
C ALA A 382 6.11 3.49 -23.51
N SER A 383 5.45 2.40 -23.12
CA SER A 383 4.31 2.41 -22.19
C SER A 383 4.63 1.59 -20.94
N ILE A 384 3.95 1.92 -19.83
CA ILE A 384 4.19 1.35 -18.51
C ILE A 384 2.85 1.05 -17.82
N HIS A 385 2.77 -0.10 -17.16
CA HIS A 385 1.75 -0.33 -16.13
C HIS A 385 2.24 0.27 -14.82
N HIS A 386 1.49 1.16 -14.18
CA HIS A 386 2.01 1.94 -13.06
C HIS A 386 1.03 2.01 -11.89
N PRO A 387 1.48 1.95 -10.63
CA PRO A 387 0.57 2.09 -9.49
C PRO A 387 -0.21 3.42 -9.47
N ASP A 388 0.30 4.47 -10.12
CA ASP A 388 -0.43 5.74 -10.24
C ASP A 388 -1.70 5.62 -11.08
N THR A 389 -1.68 4.89 -12.20
CA THR A 389 -2.90 4.70 -13.00
C THR A 389 -3.93 3.93 -12.18
N LEU A 390 -3.49 2.93 -11.41
CA LEU A 390 -4.37 2.21 -10.51
C LEU A 390 -4.98 3.14 -9.45
N THR A 391 -4.20 4.05 -8.89
CA THR A 391 -4.69 5.06 -7.93
C THR A 391 -5.76 5.97 -8.55
N ASP A 392 -5.53 6.46 -9.77
CA ASP A 392 -6.49 7.31 -10.47
C ASP A 392 -7.76 6.54 -10.85
N LEU A 393 -7.62 5.26 -11.23
CA LEU A 393 -8.75 4.37 -11.52
C LEU A 393 -9.57 4.06 -10.27
N ILE A 394 -8.92 3.78 -9.14
CA ILE A 394 -9.58 3.61 -7.83
C ILE A 394 -10.46 4.84 -7.56
N HIS A 395 -9.93 6.04 -7.72
CA HIS A 395 -10.69 7.27 -7.51
C HIS A 395 -11.90 7.41 -8.45
N LYS A 396 -11.75 7.04 -9.73
CA LYS A 396 -12.85 7.04 -10.70
C LYS A 396 -13.94 6.04 -10.34
N ILE A 397 -13.55 4.82 -9.95
CA ILE A 397 -14.49 3.76 -9.52
C ILE A 397 -15.25 4.22 -8.29
N ASP A 398 -14.56 4.76 -7.28
CA ASP A 398 -15.21 5.24 -6.06
C ASP A 398 -16.14 6.43 -6.33
N THR A 399 -15.76 7.33 -7.23
CA THR A 399 -16.62 8.44 -7.67
C THR A 399 -17.87 7.93 -8.38
N TRP A 400 -17.72 6.91 -9.25
CA TRP A 400 -18.85 6.27 -9.90
C TRP A 400 -19.79 5.59 -8.90
N ARG A 401 -19.25 4.85 -7.92
CA ARG A 401 -20.05 4.21 -6.86
C ARG A 401 -20.85 5.22 -6.04
N GLU A 402 -20.22 6.33 -5.68
CA GLU A 402 -20.88 7.40 -4.95
C GLU A 402 -22.02 8.03 -5.77
N GLN A 403 -21.82 8.23 -7.07
CA GLN A 403 -22.87 8.72 -7.98
C GLN A 403 -24.03 7.72 -8.08
N GLU A 404 -23.73 6.43 -8.24
CA GLU A 404 -24.73 5.37 -8.33
C GLU A 404 -25.53 5.23 -7.02
N ARG A 405 -24.85 5.25 -5.87
CA ARG A 405 -25.49 5.27 -4.55
C ARG A 405 -26.45 6.45 -4.41
N ARG A 406 -26.02 7.66 -4.75
CA ARG A 406 -26.88 8.86 -4.69
C ARG A 406 -28.10 8.74 -5.59
N HIS A 407 -27.93 8.15 -6.78
CA HIS A 407 -29.02 7.91 -7.70
C HIS A 407 -30.05 6.94 -7.08
N LEU A 408 -29.60 5.77 -6.61
CA LEU A 408 -30.44 4.76 -5.97
C LEU A 408 -31.12 5.27 -4.68
N GLU A 409 -30.41 6.03 -3.85
CA GLU A 409 -30.97 6.67 -2.65
C GLU A 409 -32.06 7.70 -3.02
N THR A 410 -31.86 8.43 -4.12
CA THR A 410 -32.87 9.36 -4.63
C THR A 410 -34.11 8.61 -5.09
N GLU A 411 -33.95 7.53 -5.85
CA GLU A 411 -35.07 6.66 -6.25
C GLU A 411 -35.79 6.06 -5.05
N LYS A 412 -35.07 5.55 -4.05
CA LYS A 412 -35.65 5.02 -2.81
C LYS A 412 -36.52 6.06 -2.10
N ARG A 413 -36.03 7.30 -1.97
CA ARG A 413 -36.80 8.41 -1.38
C ARG A 413 -38.06 8.75 -2.18
N TRP A 414 -38.05 8.60 -3.51
CA TRP A 414 -39.25 8.79 -4.33
C TRP A 414 -40.30 7.72 -4.02
N TYR A 415 -39.90 6.45 -3.92
CA TYR A 415 -40.80 5.36 -3.51
C TYR A 415 -41.34 5.55 -2.09
N GLU A 416 -40.51 5.94 -1.14
CA GLU A 416 -40.94 6.23 0.24
C GLU A 416 -41.98 7.36 0.32
N LYS A 417 -41.86 8.40 -0.52
CA LYS A 417 -42.87 9.47 -0.62
C LYS A 417 -44.17 9.02 -1.28
N GLY A 418 -44.09 8.13 -2.27
CA GLY A 418 -45.24 7.53 -2.96
C GLY A 418 -46.04 6.53 -2.11
N ARG A 419 -45.50 6.11 -0.97
CA ARG A 419 -46.12 5.16 -0.02
C ARG A 419 -47.47 5.62 0.56
N THR A 420 -47.86 6.88 0.34
CA THR A 420 -49.16 7.45 0.75
C THR A 420 -50.30 7.17 -0.24
N THR A 421 -50.02 6.65 -1.44
CA THR A 421 -51.02 6.34 -2.48
C THR A 421 -51.15 4.82 -2.69
N GLU A 422 -52.12 4.24 -2.01
CA GLU A 422 -52.85 2.97 -2.23
C GLU A 422 -52.14 1.62 -2.51
N ASN A 423 -50.84 1.52 -2.84
CA ASN A 423 -50.19 0.22 -3.09
C ASN A 423 -48.88 0.01 -2.30
N SER A 424 -49.02 -0.24 -0.98
CA SER A 424 -47.86 -0.39 -0.08
C SER A 424 -46.95 -1.58 -0.42
N GLU A 425 -47.50 -2.70 -0.91
CA GLU A 425 -46.72 -3.92 -1.17
C GLU A 425 -45.74 -3.78 -2.34
N GLU A 426 -46.15 -3.14 -3.44
CA GLU A 426 -45.27 -2.88 -4.59
C GLU A 426 -44.14 -1.89 -4.23
N VAL A 427 -44.47 -0.88 -3.41
CA VAL A 427 -43.49 0.09 -2.90
C VAL A 427 -42.48 -0.59 -1.98
N ASP A 428 -42.93 -1.47 -1.07
CA ASP A 428 -42.05 -2.22 -0.18
C ASP A 428 -41.12 -3.17 -0.96
N LEU A 429 -41.62 -3.82 -2.00
CA LEU A 429 -40.80 -4.66 -2.88
C LEU A 429 -39.75 -3.84 -3.65
N ALA A 430 -40.11 -2.68 -4.18
CA ALA A 430 -39.18 -1.79 -4.88
C ALA A 430 -38.08 -1.27 -3.94
N ILE A 431 -38.44 -0.87 -2.71
CA ILE A 431 -37.47 -0.45 -1.69
C ILE A 431 -36.51 -1.60 -1.34
N ALA A 432 -37.02 -2.82 -1.14
CA ALA A 432 -36.17 -3.98 -0.86
C ALA A 432 -35.20 -4.30 -2.01
N GLN A 433 -35.63 -4.13 -3.26
CA GLN A 433 -34.76 -4.26 -4.43
C GLN A 433 -33.69 -3.17 -4.49
N LEU A 434 -34.05 -1.91 -4.21
CA LEU A 434 -33.10 -0.79 -4.16
C LEU A 434 -32.09 -0.96 -3.03
N ASP A 435 -32.50 -1.46 -1.86
CA ASP A 435 -31.58 -1.77 -0.76
C ASP A 435 -30.60 -2.89 -1.14
N LYS A 436 -31.08 -3.90 -1.88
CA LYS A 436 -30.19 -4.94 -2.44
C LYS A 436 -29.20 -4.35 -3.45
N GLN A 437 -29.64 -3.43 -4.32
CA GLN A 437 -28.77 -2.76 -5.28
C GLN A 437 -27.74 -1.86 -4.59
N LEU A 438 -28.15 -1.05 -3.62
CA LEU A 438 -27.26 -0.21 -2.81
C LEU A 438 -26.15 -1.03 -2.15
N ASN A 439 -26.49 -2.18 -1.58
CA ASN A 439 -25.50 -3.09 -0.99
C ASN A 439 -24.56 -3.70 -2.05
N ALA A 440 -25.06 -3.94 -3.26
CA ALA A 440 -24.27 -4.46 -4.38
C ALA A 440 -23.28 -3.43 -4.95
N VAL A 441 -23.56 -2.13 -4.87
CA VAL A 441 -22.68 -1.06 -5.42
C VAL A 441 -21.29 -1.10 -4.81
N ASP A 442 -21.18 -1.42 -3.52
CA ASP A 442 -19.90 -1.39 -2.77
C ASP A 442 -18.83 -2.32 -3.35
N GLY A 443 -19.23 -3.36 -4.09
CA GLY A 443 -18.35 -4.30 -4.80
C GLY A 443 -18.37 -4.18 -6.32
N ALA A 444 -19.27 -3.37 -6.88
CA ALA A 444 -19.47 -3.28 -8.32
C ALA A 444 -18.38 -2.43 -8.98
N ILE A 445 -18.12 -2.69 -10.26
CA ILE A 445 -17.27 -1.86 -11.11
C ILE A 445 -18.04 -1.50 -12.39
N PRO A 446 -17.72 -0.37 -13.03
CA PRO A 446 -18.26 -0.03 -14.35
C PRO A 446 -18.09 -1.16 -15.37
N ASP A 447 -19.09 -1.37 -16.23
CA ASP A 447 -19.09 -2.44 -17.23
C ASP A 447 -17.94 -2.32 -18.24
N GLU A 448 -17.37 -1.12 -18.44
CA GLU A 448 -16.19 -0.91 -19.28
C GLU A 448 -14.92 -1.62 -18.75
N TYR A 449 -14.90 -2.01 -17.47
CA TYR A 449 -13.79 -2.74 -16.84
C TYR A 449 -14.06 -4.25 -16.73
N ARG A 450 -15.26 -4.70 -17.09
CA ARG A 450 -15.58 -6.13 -17.13
C ARG A 450 -15.16 -6.73 -18.46
N LEU A 451 -14.52 -7.89 -18.42
CA LEU A 451 -14.27 -8.65 -19.63
C LEU A 451 -15.61 -9.10 -20.20
N LYS A 452 -15.91 -8.67 -21.43
CA LYS A 452 -17.01 -9.25 -22.20
C LYS A 452 -16.56 -10.67 -22.55
N HIS A 453 -17.09 -11.67 -21.85
CA HIS A 453 -16.94 -13.05 -22.26
C HIS A 453 -17.53 -13.17 -23.68
N GLN A 454 -16.66 -13.30 -24.68
CA GLN A 454 -17.01 -13.62 -26.06
C GLN A 454 -16.84 -15.11 -26.28
#